data_AF-W1XBB9-F1
#
_entry.id   AF-W1XBB9-F1
#
_cell.length_a   1.000
_cell.length_b   1.000
_cell.length_c   1.000
_cell.angle_alpha   90.00
_cell.angle_beta   90.00
_cell.angle_gamma   90.00
#
_symmetry.space_group_name_H-M   'P 1'
#
loop_
_entity.id
_entity.type
_entity.pdbx_description
1 polymer ?
#
loop_
_entity_poly.entity_id
_entity_poly.type
_entity_poly.pdbx_seq_one_letter_code
_entity_poly.pdbx_strand_id
1 'polypeptide(L)'
;KYNEDPNTDVSLKVIADHARAVTALISDGVLPSNEGRGYVLRRILRRAVRHGRLLGIEGIFLTPLIDVVVDILGPGITSIAEKQDFVKRVV
;
A
#
# COMPACT_ATOMS: atom_id res chain seq x y z
N LYS A 1 0.28 -19.97 3.51
CA LYS A 1 1.49 -19.26 4.00
C LYS A 1 2.33 -18.86 2.79
N TYR A 2 3.39 -18.08 2.97
CA TYR A 2 4.30 -17.72 1.86
C TYR A 2 5.18 -18.93 1.46
N ASN A 3 5.52 -19.06 0.18
CA ASN A 3 6.25 -20.18 -0.45
C ASN A 3 5.50 -21.53 -0.47
N GLU A 4 4.17 -21.52 -0.35
CA GLU A 4 3.35 -22.74 -0.46
C GLU A 4 2.59 -22.83 -1.78
N ASP A 5 2.11 -21.70 -2.30
CA ASP A 5 1.38 -21.61 -3.56
C ASP A 5 1.87 -20.40 -4.37
N PRO A 6 2.33 -20.61 -5.63
CA PRO A 6 2.90 -19.53 -6.44
C PRO A 6 1.93 -18.36 -6.68
N ASN A 7 0.63 -18.60 -6.82
CA ASN A 7 -0.35 -17.54 -7.05
C ASN A 7 -0.57 -16.67 -5.81
N THR A 8 -0.56 -17.33 -4.66
CA THR A 8 -0.60 -16.70 -3.34
C THR A 8 0.61 -15.83 -3.15
N ASP A 9 1.81 -16.34 -3.45
CA ASP A 9 3.06 -15.61 -3.33
C ASP A 9 3.11 -14.38 -4.23
N VAL A 10 2.62 -14.49 -5.46
CA VAL A 10 2.48 -13.33 -6.37
C VAL A 10 1.59 -12.27 -5.74
N SER A 11 0.45 -12.67 -5.18
CA SER A 11 -0.49 -11.72 -4.56
C SER A 11 0.10 -11.06 -3.32
N LEU A 12 0.79 -11.83 -2.46
CA LEU A 12 1.49 -11.30 -1.29
C LEU A 12 2.59 -10.31 -1.69
N LYS A 13 3.40 -10.62 -2.72
CA LYS A 13 4.42 -9.72 -3.26
C LYS A 13 3.81 -8.42 -3.80
N VAL A 14 2.72 -8.51 -4.56
CA VAL A 14 2.04 -7.33 -5.10
C VAL A 14 1.49 -6.45 -3.99
N ILE A 15 0.85 -7.04 -2.96
CA ILE A 15 0.34 -6.29 -1.82
C ILE A 15 1.47 -5.57 -1.09
N ALA A 16 2.55 -6.27 -0.75
CA ALA A 16 3.68 -5.70 -0.01
C ALA A 16 4.40 -4.59 -0.79
N ASP A 17 4.57 -4.76 -2.10
CA ASP A 17 5.14 -3.72 -2.96
C ASP A 17 4.25 -2.50 -3.08
N HIS A 18 2.97 -2.70 -3.34
CA HIS A 18 2.04 -1.60 -3.52
C HIS A 18 1.74 -0.86 -2.22
N ALA A 19 1.77 -1.51 -1.05
CA ALA A 19 1.68 -0.84 0.24
C ALA A 19 2.83 0.18 0.42
N ARG A 20 4.07 -0.19 0.07
CA ARG A 20 5.22 0.73 0.10
C ARG A 20 5.05 1.90 -0.86
N ALA A 21 4.67 1.61 -2.11
CA ALA A 21 4.48 2.63 -3.14
C ALA A 21 3.34 3.62 -2.80
N VAL A 22 2.19 3.11 -2.34
CA VAL A 22 1.04 3.93 -1.91
C VAL A 22 1.45 4.84 -0.75
N THR A 23 2.12 4.29 0.26
CA THR A 23 2.57 5.05 1.43
C THR A 23 3.51 6.18 1.03
N ALA A 24 4.53 5.88 0.22
CA ALA A 24 5.48 6.89 -0.25
C ALA A 24 4.81 7.99 -1.08
N LEU A 25 3.98 7.62 -2.07
CA LEU A 25 3.31 8.59 -2.95
C LEU A 25 2.38 9.53 -2.18
N ILE A 26 1.59 9.01 -1.24
CA ILE A 26 0.70 9.85 -0.43
C ILE A 26 1.51 10.73 0.53
N SER A 27 2.61 10.20 1.10
CA SER A 27 3.54 10.99 1.91
C SER A 27 4.15 12.15 1.12
N ASP A 28 4.39 11.98 -0.18
CA ASP A 28 4.85 13.05 -1.07
C ASP A 28 3.73 13.99 -1.56
N GLY A 29 2.52 13.83 -1.03
CA GLY A 29 1.37 14.70 -1.34
C GLY A 29 0.58 14.31 -2.58
N VAL A 30 0.83 13.13 -3.18
CA VAL A 30 0.00 12.62 -4.28
C VAL A 30 -1.31 12.10 -3.71
N LEU A 31 -2.43 12.62 -4.21
CA LEU A 31 -3.78 12.17 -3.84
C LEU A 31 -4.41 11.36 -4.98
N PRO A 32 -5.27 10.36 -4.68
CA PRO A 32 -5.98 9.62 -5.71
C PRO A 32 -6.81 10.54 -6.59
N SER A 33 -6.65 10.45 -7.91
CA SER A 33 -7.37 11.28 -8.88
C SER A 33 -7.66 10.51 -10.18
N ASN A 34 -8.39 11.14 -11.11
CA ASN A 34 -8.71 10.56 -12.41
C ASN A 34 -7.59 10.73 -13.45
N GLU A 35 -6.53 11.48 -13.14
CA GLU A 35 -5.48 11.84 -14.10
C GLU A 35 -4.07 11.96 -13.47
N GLY A 36 -3.04 12.01 -14.32
CA GLY A 36 -1.66 12.24 -13.89
C GLY A 36 -1.17 11.27 -12.81
N ARG A 37 -0.41 11.78 -11.83
CA ARG A 37 0.15 10.98 -10.72
C ARG A 37 -0.93 10.38 -9.82
N GLY A 38 -2.04 11.08 -9.61
CA GLY A 38 -3.15 10.59 -8.80
C GLY A 38 -3.88 9.40 -9.42
N TYR A 39 -3.94 9.33 -10.76
CA TYR A 39 -4.44 8.16 -11.48
C TYR A 39 -3.55 6.93 -11.26
N VAL A 40 -2.24 7.11 -11.35
CA VAL A 40 -1.26 6.04 -11.09
C VAL A 40 -1.39 5.53 -9.65
N LEU A 41 -1.42 6.43 -8.67
CA LEU A 41 -1.65 6.08 -7.26
C LEU A 41 -2.93 5.25 -7.09
N ARG A 42 -4.05 5.71 -7.66
CA ARG A 42 -5.33 4.99 -7.59
C ARG A 42 -5.23 3.58 -8.18
N ARG A 43 -4.53 3.42 -9.31
CA ARG A 43 -4.34 2.12 -9.96
C ARG A 43 -3.53 1.16 -9.09
N ILE A 44 -2.45 1.64 -8.47
CA ILE A 44 -1.61 0.85 -7.56
C ILE A 44 -2.43 0.43 -6.33
N LEU A 45 -3.13 1.38 -5.69
CA LEU A 45 -3.99 1.13 -4.54
C LEU A 45 -5.05 0.06 -4.86
N ARG A 46 -5.79 0.23 -5.95
CA ARG A 46 -6.82 -0.75 -6.38
C ARG A 46 -6.22 -2.11 -6.71
N ARG A 47 -5.00 -2.17 -7.26
CA ARG A 47 -4.33 -3.44 -7.54
C ARG A 47 -3.96 -4.17 -6.25
N ALA A 48 -3.45 -3.46 -5.24
CA ALA A 48 -3.21 -4.05 -3.92
C ALA A 48 -4.50 -4.63 -3.32
N VAL A 49 -5.58 -3.85 -3.33
CA VAL A 49 -6.91 -4.30 -2.85
C VAL A 49 -7.39 -5.53 -3.62
N ARG A 50 -7.29 -5.53 -4.95
CA ARG A 50 -7.68 -6.68 -5.77
C ARG A 50 -6.92 -7.95 -5.38
N HIS A 51 -5.60 -7.86 -5.19
CA HIS A 51 -4.81 -9.02 -4.77
C HIS A 51 -5.17 -9.49 -3.37
N GLY A 52 -5.52 -8.59 -2.45
CA GLY A 52 -6.09 -8.98 -1.15
C GLY A 52 -7.40 -9.76 -1.30
N ARG A 53 -8.30 -9.31 -2.18
CA ARG A 53 -9.56 -10.02 -2.46
C ARG A 53 -9.33 -11.39 -3.11
N LEU A 54 -8.34 -11.53 -3.99
CA LEU A 54 -7.97 -12.83 -4.58
C LEU A 54 -7.50 -13.84 -3.52
N LEU A 55 -6.94 -13.35 -2.41
CA LEU A 55 -6.56 -14.16 -1.25
C LEU A 55 -7.71 -14.38 -0.26
N GLY A 56 -8.92 -13.90 -0.55
CA GLY A 56 -10.07 -14.00 0.34
C GLY A 56 -10.04 -13.02 1.52
N ILE A 57 -9.16 -12.02 1.52
CA ILE A 57 -9.13 -11.00 2.58
C ILE A 57 -10.35 -10.09 2.40
N GLU A 58 -11.17 -9.97 3.44
CA GLU A 58 -12.34 -9.10 3.49
C GLU A 58 -12.08 -7.81 4.29
N GLY A 59 -12.93 -6.79 4.13
CA GLY A 59 -12.80 -5.52 4.85
C GLY A 59 -11.58 -4.67 4.46
N ILE A 60 -11.19 -3.77 5.38
CA ILE A 60 -10.02 -2.88 5.26
C ILE A 60 -8.79 -3.64 5.77
N PHE A 61 -7.74 -3.75 4.95
CA PHE A 61 -6.52 -4.48 5.32
C PHE A 61 -5.21 -3.75 4.98
N LEU A 62 -5.26 -2.64 4.24
CA LEU A 62 -4.05 -1.88 3.87
C LEU A 62 -3.58 -0.96 5.00
N THR A 63 -4.49 -0.46 5.85
CA THR A 63 -4.15 0.46 6.94
C THR A 63 -3.13 -0.11 7.93
N PRO A 64 -3.26 -1.37 8.41
CA PRO A 64 -2.23 -1.99 9.25
C PRO A 64 -0.91 -2.23 8.52
N LEU A 65 -0.92 -2.39 7.19
CA LEU A 65 0.32 -2.53 6.41
C LEU A 65 1.07 -1.20 6.31
N ILE A 66 0.39 -0.06 6.40
CA ILE A 66 1.05 1.26 6.47
C ILE A 66 1.90 1.33 7.74
N ASP A 67 1.44 0.81 8.87
CA ASP A 67 2.22 0.75 10.11
C ASP A 67 3.54 0.00 9.90
N VAL A 68 3.44 -1.20 9.33
CA VAL A 68 4.62 -2.01 9.01
C VAL A 68 5.57 -1.29 8.04
N VAL A 69 5.03 -0.57 7.06
CA VAL A 69 5.84 0.22 6.12
C VAL A 69 6.57 1.36 6.84
N VAL A 70 5.91 2.06 7.76
CA VAL A 70 6.50 3.14 8.56
C VAL A 70 7.59 2.59 9.49
N ASP A 71 7.38 1.44 10.12
CA ASP A 71 8.39 0.80 10.97
C ASP A 71 9.67 0.46 10.19
N ILE A 72 9.51 -0.01 8.94
CA ILE A 72 10.64 -0.42 8.09
C ILE A 72 11.33 0.78 7.43
N LEU A 73 10.57 1.72 6.87
CA LEU A 73 11.11 2.80 6.04
C LEU A 73 11.23 4.14 6.77
N GLY A 74 10.42 4.39 7.79
CA GLY A 74 10.35 5.64 8.54
C GLY A 74 11.70 6.12 9.09
N PRO A 75 12.56 5.24 9.65
CA PRO A 75 13.89 5.65 10.12
C PRO A 75 14.79 6.21 9.01
N GLY A 76 14.62 5.77 7.76
CA GLY A 76 15.40 6.25 6.60
C GLY A 76 14.69 7.30 5.76
N ILE A 77 13.36 7.44 5.90
CA ILE A 77 12.51 8.34 5.14
C ILE A 77 11.53 9.00 6.11
N THR A 78 12.00 10.08 6.77
CA THR A 78 11.24 10.73 7.85
C THR A 78 9.87 11.25 7.41
N SER A 79 9.73 11.66 6.15
CA SER A 79 8.46 12.14 5.57
C SER A 79 7.34 11.10 5.62
N ILE A 80 7.68 9.81 5.59
CA ILE A 80 6.71 8.70 5.71
C ILE A 80 6.23 8.58 7.16
N ALA A 81 7.14 8.65 8.13
CA ALA A 81 6.81 8.59 9.55
C ALA A 81 5.96 9.80 9.98
N GLU A 82 6.35 11.01 9.57
CA GLU A 82 5.64 12.25 9.90
C GLU A 82 4.22 12.30 9.34
N LYS A 83 3.95 11.59 8.24
CA LYS A 83 2.67 11.64 7.52
C LYS A 83 1.83 10.36 7.66
N GLN A 84 2.22 9.42 8.53
CA GLN A 84 1.54 8.14 8.73
C GLN A 84 0.01 8.29 8.88
N ASP A 85 -0.45 9.15 9.79
CA ASP A 85 -1.88 9.36 10.03
C ASP A 85 -2.60 9.94 8.80
N PHE A 86 -1.93 10.84 8.07
CA PHE A 86 -2.45 11.39 6.83
C PHE A 86 -2.61 10.31 5.76
N VAL A 87 -1.57 9.47 5.57
CA VAL A 87 -1.60 8.36 4.62
C VAL A 87 -2.73 7.40 4.95
N LYS A 88 -2.86 7.00 6.22
CA LYS A 88 -3.92 6.10 6.69
C LYS A 88 -5.33 6.62 6.45
N ARG A 89 -5.53 7.93 6.52
CA ARG A 89 -6.83 8.57 6.26
C ARG A 89 -7.18 8.61 4.77
N VAL A 90 -6.18 8.67 3.89
CA VAL A 90 -6.37 8.71 2.43
C VAL A 90 -6.63 7.32 1.86
N VAL A 91 -6.03 6.28 2.45
CA VAL A 91 -6.17 4.86 2.05
C VAL A 91 -7.47 4.25 2.55
#